data_AF-A0A6I7WY71-F1
#
_entry.id   AF-A0A6I7WY71-F1
#
_cell.length_a   1.000
_cell.length_b   1.000
_cell.length_c   1.000
_cell.angle_alpha   90.00
_cell.angle_beta   90.00
_cell.angle_gamma   90.00
#
_symmetry.space_group_name_H-M   'P 1'
#
loop_
_entity.id
_entity.type
_entity.pdbx_description
1 polymer ?
#
loop_
_entity_poly.entity_id
_entity_poly.type
_entity_poly.pdbx_seq_one_letter_code
_entity_poly.pdbx_strand_id
1 'polypeptide(L)'
;MVFLLNKSLSLSETKYKYALDQLEEFKQIDCDNADMISKLMAETQERQQVYLLSVEKFQASRRVFSVQAKTLIDALSQEKVNLVIQRSKQELTKGLTTYALKQNIQLLFDDLREVLLEAVETANETQELVGVIHRKFGEKYGVGEGEVKLFSLDQYQFELEQILTEGETFRSSLKTTMTEQSIVVKKLYSSIISKIRDVFYQANQDATEWSDSVLLPLMRQIKEHKKQTESRLHMLRKISNSNRRHC
;
A
#
# COMPACT_ATOMS: atom_id res chain seq x y z
N MET A 1 4.09 90.74 0.98
CA MET A 1 5.11 89.71 1.32
C MET A 1 4.61 88.73 2.40
N VAL A 2 3.92 89.18 3.46
CA VAL A 2 3.35 88.33 4.53
C VAL A 2 2.27 87.33 4.06
N PHE A 3 1.40 87.71 3.13
CA PHE A 3 0.34 86.84 2.60
C PHE A 3 0.86 85.64 1.80
N LEU A 4 1.96 85.81 1.05
CA LEU A 4 2.57 84.73 0.26
C LEU A 4 3.30 83.73 1.14
N LEU A 5 3.94 84.18 2.22
CA LEU A 5 4.60 83.33 3.21
C LEU A 5 3.60 82.49 4.01
N ASN A 6 2.45 83.07 4.37
CA ASN A 6 1.40 82.34 5.09
C ASN A 6 0.71 81.29 4.19
N LYS A 7 0.60 81.60 2.88
CA LYS A 7 0.10 80.65 1.87
C LYS A 7 1.09 79.52 1.57
N SER A 8 2.40 79.78 1.57
CA SER A 8 3.40 78.71 1.45
C SER A 8 3.49 77.83 2.69
N LEU A 9 3.33 78.43 3.89
CA LEU A 9 3.36 77.69 5.16
C LEU A 9 2.15 76.75 5.28
N SER A 10 0.93 77.26 5.06
CA SER A 10 -0.29 76.44 5.06
C SER A 10 -0.29 75.34 4.00
N LEU A 11 0.27 75.60 2.81
CA LEU A 11 0.42 74.57 1.77
C LEU A 11 1.43 73.48 2.18
N SER A 12 2.50 73.86 2.89
CA SER A 12 3.49 72.91 3.40
C SER A 12 2.94 72.06 4.54
N GLU A 13 2.18 72.66 5.46
CA GLU A 13 1.49 71.95 6.55
C GLU A 13 0.46 70.96 6.02
N THR A 14 -0.29 71.34 4.98
CA THR A 14 -1.28 70.47 4.35
C THR A 14 -0.61 69.28 3.65
N LYS A 15 0.51 69.50 2.96
CA LYS A 15 1.29 68.42 2.33
C LYS A 15 1.94 67.49 3.35
N TYR A 16 2.43 68.03 4.47
CA TYR A 16 3.00 67.26 5.56
C TYR A 16 1.94 66.37 6.23
N LYS A 17 0.75 66.93 6.49
CA LYS A 17 -0.37 66.18 7.06
C LYS A 17 -0.86 65.08 6.12
N TYR A 18 -1.00 65.38 4.83
CA TYR A 18 -1.35 64.37 3.81
C TYR A 18 -0.32 63.24 3.72
N ALA A 19 0.97 63.56 3.82
CA ALA A 19 2.03 62.55 3.83
C ALA A 19 2.02 61.68 5.11
N LEU A 20 1.64 62.26 6.25
CA LEU A 20 1.45 61.52 7.51
C LEU A 20 0.22 60.59 7.43
N ASP A 21 -0.91 61.09 6.93
CA ASP A 21 -2.13 60.29 6.77
C ASP A 21 -1.89 59.12 5.80
N GLN A 22 -1.19 59.35 4.69
CA GLN A 22 -0.78 58.29 3.74
C GLN A 22 0.18 57.27 4.38
N LEU A 23 1.09 57.71 5.26
CA LEU A 23 2.02 56.82 5.96
C LEU A 23 1.29 55.99 7.04
N GLU A 24 0.25 56.53 7.66
CA GLU A 24 -0.60 55.83 8.62
C GLU A 24 -1.50 54.79 7.92
N GLU A 25 -2.08 55.14 6.77
CA GLU A 25 -2.83 54.22 5.91
C GLU A 25 -1.94 53.08 5.38
N PHE A 26 -0.70 53.38 4.99
CA PHE A 26 0.27 52.36 4.57
C PHE A 26 0.66 51.43 5.72
N LYS A 27 0.85 51.97 6.93
CA LYS A 27 1.12 51.18 8.14
C LYS A 27 -0.05 50.29 8.53
N GLN A 28 -1.29 50.78 8.42
CA GLN A 28 -2.47 49.96 8.66
C GLN A 28 -2.57 48.80 7.67
N ILE A 29 -2.33 49.03 6.39
CA ILE A 29 -2.33 47.98 5.36
C ILE A 29 -1.21 46.95 5.63
N ASP A 30 -0.03 47.38 6.05
CA ASP A 30 1.08 46.48 6.42
C ASP A 30 0.80 45.69 7.72
N CYS A 31 0.15 46.31 8.71
CA CYS A 31 -0.29 45.64 9.94
C CYS A 31 -1.42 44.63 9.69
N ASP A 32 -2.41 44.96 8.87
CA ASP A 32 -3.47 44.05 8.45
C ASP A 32 -2.90 42.84 7.70
N ASN A 33 -1.88 43.09 6.86
CA ASN A 33 -1.09 42.02 6.24
C ASN A 33 -0.32 41.18 7.26
N ALA A 34 0.26 41.78 8.30
CA ALA A 34 0.99 41.07 9.34
C ALA A 34 0.07 40.16 10.20
N ASP A 35 -1.15 40.63 10.51
CA ASP A 35 -2.16 39.85 11.22
C ASP A 35 -2.70 38.71 10.35
N MET A 36 -2.95 38.97 9.06
CA MET A 36 -3.35 37.96 8.09
C MET A 36 -2.27 36.89 7.91
N ILE A 37 -0.99 37.27 7.82
CA ILE A 37 0.15 36.33 7.76
C ILE A 37 0.25 35.50 9.03
N SER A 38 0.03 36.11 10.20
CA SER A 38 0.06 35.40 11.49
C SER A 38 -1.07 34.36 11.58
N LYS A 39 -2.27 34.70 11.10
CA LYS A 39 -3.39 33.76 10.97
C LYS A 39 -3.06 32.61 10.00
N LEU A 40 -2.54 32.91 8.81
CA LEU A 40 -2.13 31.89 7.84
C LEU A 40 -1.00 30.99 8.39
N MET A 41 -0.08 31.55 9.19
CA MET A 41 0.95 30.77 9.88
C MET A 41 0.36 29.82 10.92
N ALA A 42 -0.58 30.29 11.75
CA ALA A 42 -1.26 29.46 12.73
C ALA A 42 -2.05 28.32 12.05
N GLU A 43 -2.83 28.64 11.02
CA GLU A 43 -3.55 27.64 10.20
C GLU A 43 -2.59 26.63 9.54
N THR A 44 -1.43 27.09 9.06
CA THR A 44 -0.43 26.20 8.44
C THR A 44 0.25 25.31 9.48
N GLN A 45 0.49 25.80 10.70
CA GLN A 45 1.02 24.99 11.80
C GLN A 45 0.02 23.92 12.26
N GLU A 46 -1.27 24.27 12.35
CA GLU A 46 -2.33 23.30 12.64
C GLU A 46 -2.40 22.22 11.55
N ARG A 47 -2.38 22.61 10.27
CA ARG A 47 -2.31 21.67 9.14
C ARG A 47 -1.08 20.77 9.21
N GLN A 48 0.07 21.30 9.65
CA GLN A 48 1.29 20.51 9.85
C GLN A 48 1.11 19.45 10.94
N GLN A 49 0.46 19.77 12.06
CA GLN A 49 0.19 18.80 13.13
C GLN A 49 -0.76 17.70 12.67
N VAL A 50 -1.88 18.06 12.02
CA VAL A 50 -2.84 17.10 11.44
C VAL A 50 -2.17 16.16 10.44
N TYR A 51 -1.24 16.69 9.64
CA TYR A 51 -0.44 15.91 8.71
C TYR A 51 0.50 14.92 9.44
N LEU A 52 1.28 15.37 10.43
CA LEU A 52 2.22 14.50 11.16
C LEU A 52 1.50 13.32 11.83
N LEU A 53 0.37 13.59 12.49
CA LEU A 53 -0.50 12.55 13.06
C LEU A 53 -0.98 11.55 12.00
N SER A 54 -1.15 12.01 10.77
CA SER A 54 -1.62 11.14 9.70
C SER A 54 -0.51 10.29 9.10
N VAL A 55 0.72 10.79 9.06
CA VAL A 55 1.91 9.97 8.74
C VAL A 55 2.05 8.85 9.75
N GLU A 56 1.92 9.18 11.04
CA GLU A 56 2.00 8.20 12.12
C GLU A 56 0.92 7.12 11.97
N LYS A 57 -0.34 7.53 11.74
CA LYS A 57 -1.45 6.61 11.45
C LYS A 57 -1.20 5.74 10.22
N PHE A 58 -0.59 6.30 9.17
CA PHE A 58 -0.23 5.55 7.97
C PHE A 58 0.86 4.52 8.27
N GLN A 59 1.91 4.90 9.01
CA GLN A 59 2.97 3.97 9.40
C GLN A 59 2.43 2.83 10.28
N ALA A 60 1.53 3.12 11.21
CA ALA A 60 0.85 2.09 11.99
C ALA A 60 0.06 1.12 11.09
N SER A 61 -0.72 1.65 10.13
CA SER A 61 -1.48 0.84 9.18
C SER A 61 -0.57 0.00 8.28
N ARG A 62 0.56 0.57 7.83
CA ARG A 62 1.59 -0.12 7.04
C ARG A 62 2.22 -1.27 7.81
N ARG A 63 2.49 -1.12 9.11
CA ARG A 63 3.02 -2.22 9.94
C ARG A 63 2.04 -3.38 10.04
N VAL A 64 0.76 -3.09 10.28
CA VAL A 64 -0.29 -4.12 10.30
C VAL A 64 -0.39 -4.82 8.96
N PHE A 65 -0.40 -4.05 7.87
CA PHE A 65 -0.36 -4.61 6.51
C PHE A 65 0.87 -5.48 6.25
N SER A 66 2.07 -5.06 6.66
CA SER A 66 3.29 -5.86 6.46
C SER A 66 3.24 -7.21 7.19
N VAL A 67 2.58 -7.29 8.33
CA VAL A 67 2.36 -8.57 9.03
C VAL A 67 1.41 -9.45 8.23
N GLN A 68 0.26 -8.91 7.81
CA GLN A 68 -0.73 -9.67 7.03
C GLN A 68 -0.18 -10.13 5.67
N ALA A 69 0.53 -9.26 4.96
CA ALA A 69 1.19 -9.56 3.70
C ALA A 69 2.23 -10.68 3.86
N LYS A 70 2.99 -10.67 4.96
CA LYS A 70 3.92 -11.76 5.26
C LYS A 70 3.17 -13.08 5.48
N THR A 71 2.07 -13.08 6.22
CA THR A 71 1.24 -14.28 6.40
C THR A 71 0.76 -14.84 5.07
N LEU A 72 0.32 -13.99 4.14
CA LEU A 72 -0.08 -14.39 2.79
C LEU A 72 1.08 -15.03 2.01
N ILE A 73 2.25 -14.38 2.00
CA ILE A 73 3.44 -14.89 1.31
C ILE A 73 3.87 -16.23 1.92
N ASP A 74 3.87 -16.34 3.24
CA ASP A 74 4.24 -17.57 3.96
C ASP A 74 3.22 -18.70 3.69
N ALA A 75 1.93 -18.39 3.54
CA ALA A 75 0.88 -19.37 3.18
C ALA A 75 1.09 -19.96 1.77
N LEU A 76 1.67 -19.19 0.84
CA LEU A 76 2.02 -19.63 -0.52
C LEU A 76 3.46 -20.17 -0.61
N SER A 77 4.18 -20.26 0.49
CA SER A 77 5.60 -20.60 0.47
C SER A 77 5.85 -22.01 -0.07
N GLN A 78 6.95 -22.14 -0.80
CA GLN A 78 7.45 -23.44 -1.24
C GLN A 78 7.72 -24.37 -0.06
N GLU A 79 8.08 -23.84 1.12
CA GLU A 79 8.29 -24.65 2.31
C GLU A 79 7.00 -25.38 2.72
N LYS A 80 5.88 -24.65 2.84
CA LYS A 80 4.58 -25.22 3.22
C LYS A 80 4.12 -26.31 2.25
N VAL A 81 4.23 -26.04 0.95
CA VAL A 81 3.86 -26.99 -0.11
C VAL A 81 4.79 -28.21 -0.11
N ASN A 82 6.10 -28.00 0.10
CA ASN A 82 7.06 -29.09 0.13
C ASN A 82 6.89 -30.00 1.35
N LEU A 83 6.42 -29.50 2.49
CA LEU A 83 6.10 -30.33 3.65
C LEU A 83 5.00 -31.34 3.33
N VAL A 84 3.91 -30.90 2.69
CA VAL A 84 2.81 -31.77 2.23
C VAL A 84 3.33 -32.81 1.22
N ILE A 85 4.09 -32.36 0.22
CA ILE A 85 4.66 -33.23 -0.81
C ILE A 85 5.62 -34.26 -0.22
N GLN A 86 6.52 -33.86 0.69
CA GLN A 86 7.50 -34.78 1.29
C GLN A 86 6.82 -35.83 2.16
N ARG A 87 5.84 -35.43 2.98
CA ARG A 87 5.04 -36.35 3.79
C ARG A 87 4.33 -37.37 2.90
N SER A 88 3.66 -36.91 1.85
CA SER A 88 2.97 -37.81 0.92
C SER A 88 3.95 -38.75 0.20
N LYS A 89 5.15 -38.27 -0.18
CA LYS A 89 6.15 -39.10 -0.85
C LYS A 89 6.51 -40.33 -0.02
N GLN A 90 6.70 -40.13 1.28
CA GLN A 90 7.03 -41.22 2.20
C GLN A 90 5.89 -42.24 2.26
N GLU A 91 4.64 -41.80 2.37
CA GLU A 91 3.47 -42.68 2.43
C GLU A 91 3.21 -43.42 1.11
N LEU A 92 3.44 -42.75 -0.03
CA LEU A 92 3.37 -43.36 -1.36
C LEU A 92 4.44 -44.44 -1.57
N THR A 93 5.63 -44.28 -0.99
CA THR A 93 6.70 -45.29 -1.06
C THR A 93 6.52 -46.47 -0.11
N LYS A 94 5.73 -46.31 0.96
CA LYS A 94 5.42 -47.39 1.93
C LYS A 94 4.23 -48.25 1.50
N GLY A 95 3.31 -47.70 0.71
CA GLY A 95 2.06 -48.37 0.31
C GLY A 95 2.32 -49.62 -0.54
N LEU A 96 1.86 -50.79 -0.08
CA LEU A 96 2.14 -52.07 -0.74
C LEU A 96 1.18 -52.42 -1.91
N THR A 97 0.06 -51.70 -2.05
CA THR A 97 -0.98 -52.04 -3.02
C THR A 97 -1.32 -50.88 -3.95
N THR A 98 -1.75 -51.18 -5.19
CA THR A 98 -2.25 -50.17 -6.14
C THR A 98 -3.42 -49.38 -5.57
N TYR A 99 -4.27 -50.02 -4.76
CA TYR A 99 -5.37 -49.35 -4.07
C TYR A 99 -4.84 -48.30 -3.07
N ALA A 100 -3.90 -48.68 -2.21
CA ALA A 100 -3.29 -47.74 -1.25
C ALA A 100 -2.58 -46.58 -1.98
N LEU A 101 -1.90 -46.86 -3.10
CA LEU A 101 -1.29 -45.83 -3.92
C LEU A 101 -2.33 -44.84 -4.45
N LYS A 102 -3.44 -45.31 -5.03
CA LYS A 102 -4.53 -44.45 -5.50
C LYS A 102 -5.15 -43.62 -4.38
N GLN A 103 -5.29 -44.18 -3.17
CA GLN A 103 -5.82 -43.45 -2.03
C GLN A 103 -4.86 -42.35 -1.57
N ASN A 104 -3.57 -42.66 -1.45
CA ASN A 104 -2.55 -41.70 -1.02
C ASN A 104 -2.33 -40.56 -2.03
N ILE A 105 -2.51 -40.81 -3.33
CA ILE A 105 -2.49 -39.76 -4.35
C ILE A 105 -3.68 -38.82 -4.18
N GLN A 106 -4.88 -39.37 -3.94
CA GLN A 106 -6.07 -38.56 -3.72
C GLN A 106 -5.90 -37.68 -2.47
N LEU A 107 -5.43 -38.26 -1.36
CA LEU A 107 -5.14 -37.51 -0.13
C LEU A 107 -4.12 -36.39 -0.36
N LEU A 108 -3.05 -36.63 -1.14
CA LEU A 108 -2.11 -35.58 -1.52
C LEU A 108 -2.78 -34.43 -2.27
N PHE A 109 -3.67 -34.73 -3.21
CA PHE A 109 -4.38 -33.70 -3.96
C PHE A 109 -5.34 -32.92 -3.08
N ASP A 110 -6.03 -33.59 -2.16
CA ASP A 110 -6.90 -32.96 -1.18
C ASP A 110 -6.09 -32.02 -0.26
N ASP A 111 -4.97 -32.49 0.31
CA ASP A 111 -4.07 -31.67 1.14
C ASP A 111 -3.54 -30.44 0.37
N LEU A 112 -3.20 -30.59 -0.92
CA LEU A 112 -2.72 -29.48 -1.74
C LEU A 112 -3.82 -28.45 -2.05
N ARG A 113 -5.08 -28.88 -2.20
CA ARG A 113 -6.22 -27.95 -2.30
C ARG A 113 -6.40 -27.19 -0.99
N GLU A 114 -6.33 -27.86 0.14
CA GLU A 114 -6.45 -27.22 1.46
C GLU A 114 -5.39 -26.13 1.65
N VAL A 115 -4.14 -26.39 1.27
CA VAL A 115 -3.07 -25.37 1.32
C VAL A 115 -3.41 -24.15 0.47
N LEU A 116 -3.94 -24.34 -0.75
CA LEU A 116 -4.33 -23.20 -1.59
C LEU A 116 -5.55 -22.46 -1.02
N LEU A 117 -6.55 -23.19 -0.51
CA LEU A 117 -7.75 -22.58 0.09
C LEU A 117 -7.39 -21.69 1.29
N GLU A 118 -6.49 -22.14 2.17
CA GLU A 118 -6.01 -21.32 3.29
C GLU A 118 -5.30 -20.05 2.80
N ALA A 119 -4.53 -20.15 1.71
CA ALA A 119 -3.89 -18.98 1.10
C ALA A 119 -4.92 -18.02 0.47
N VAL A 120 -6.02 -18.53 -0.07
CA VAL A 120 -7.14 -17.73 -0.62
C VAL A 120 -7.85 -16.95 0.48
N GLU A 121 -8.15 -17.60 1.61
CA GLU A 121 -8.72 -16.93 2.78
C GLU A 121 -7.80 -15.79 3.24
N THR A 122 -6.50 -16.08 3.42
CA THR A 122 -5.50 -15.09 3.81
C THR A 122 -5.38 -13.95 2.80
N ALA A 123 -5.46 -14.23 1.50
CA ALA A 123 -5.41 -13.22 0.44
C ALA A 123 -6.62 -12.27 0.51
N ASN A 124 -7.82 -12.81 0.72
CA ASN A 124 -9.05 -12.04 0.86
C ASN A 124 -8.99 -11.10 2.06
N GLU A 125 -8.54 -11.58 3.22
CA GLU A 125 -8.33 -10.75 4.41
C GLU A 125 -7.31 -9.63 4.17
N THR A 126 -6.19 -9.97 3.52
CA THR A 126 -5.14 -8.99 3.18
C THR A 126 -5.66 -7.91 2.26
N GLN A 127 -6.47 -8.30 1.27
CA GLN A 127 -7.09 -7.39 0.33
C GLN A 127 -8.13 -6.49 1.00
N GLU A 128 -8.95 -7.02 1.90
CA GLU A 128 -9.91 -6.22 2.67
C GLU A 128 -9.19 -5.15 3.49
N LEU A 129 -8.09 -5.52 4.18
CA LEU A 129 -7.25 -4.58 4.92
C LEU A 129 -6.71 -3.48 4.01
N VAL A 130 -6.21 -3.82 2.83
CA VAL A 130 -5.76 -2.84 1.83
C VAL A 130 -6.89 -1.89 1.45
N GLY A 131 -8.10 -2.41 1.19
CA GLY A 131 -9.28 -1.62 0.90
C GLY A 131 -9.65 -0.64 2.02
N VAL A 132 -9.57 -1.08 3.27
CA VAL A 132 -9.78 -0.22 4.46
C VAL A 132 -8.73 0.88 4.55
N ILE A 133 -7.46 0.56 4.31
CA ILE A 133 -6.36 1.54 4.30
C ILE A 133 -6.60 2.56 3.19
N HIS A 134 -6.84 2.11 1.96
CA HIS A 134 -7.07 3.03 0.83
C HIS A 134 -8.28 3.92 1.04
N ARG A 135 -9.39 3.43 1.60
CA ARG A 135 -10.55 4.29 1.93
C ARG A 135 -10.21 5.34 2.98
N LYS A 136 -9.59 4.90 4.09
CA LYS A 136 -9.22 5.75 5.24
C LYS A 136 -8.27 6.88 4.87
N PHE A 137 -7.35 6.64 3.94
CA PHE A 137 -6.38 7.65 3.49
C PHE A 137 -6.83 8.34 2.19
N GLY A 138 -7.57 7.67 1.31
CA GLY A 138 -8.01 8.20 0.02
C GLY A 138 -8.94 9.41 0.15
N GLU A 139 -9.98 9.30 0.97
CA GLU A 139 -10.92 10.40 1.26
C GLU A 139 -10.20 11.64 1.83
N LYS A 140 -9.14 11.42 2.61
CA LYS A 140 -8.42 12.48 3.32
C LYS A 140 -7.37 13.20 2.47
N TYR A 141 -6.78 12.52 1.48
CA TYR A 141 -5.70 13.06 0.64
C TYR A 141 -6.10 13.33 -0.81
N GLY A 142 -7.37 13.11 -1.17
CA GLY A 142 -7.83 13.30 -2.54
C GLY A 142 -7.24 12.26 -3.50
N VAL A 143 -6.96 11.04 -3.01
CA VAL A 143 -6.70 9.90 -3.90
C VAL A 143 -8.04 9.63 -4.58
N GLY A 144 -8.16 9.96 -5.87
CA GLY A 144 -9.29 9.47 -6.65
C GLY A 144 -9.31 7.94 -6.58
N GLU A 145 -10.50 7.34 -6.54
CA GLU A 145 -10.75 5.88 -6.44
C GLU A 145 -10.10 5.02 -7.56
N GLY A 146 -9.27 5.62 -8.40
CA GLY A 146 -8.56 5.01 -9.52
C GLY A 146 -7.53 3.97 -9.07
N GLU A 147 -8.04 2.74 -9.00
CA GLU A 147 -7.37 1.46 -9.25
C GLU A 147 -6.27 1.08 -8.27
N VAL A 148 -6.67 0.77 -7.04
CA VAL A 148 -5.94 -0.24 -6.28
C VAL A 148 -6.07 -1.55 -7.05
N LYS A 149 -4.96 -2.03 -7.64
CA LYS A 149 -4.94 -3.38 -8.20
C LYS A 149 -5.15 -4.37 -7.06
N LEU A 150 -6.33 -4.97 -7.03
CA LEU A 150 -6.70 -6.04 -6.11
C LEU A 150 -5.91 -7.31 -6.49
N PHE A 151 -5.56 -8.12 -5.49
CA PHE A 151 -4.85 -9.37 -5.67
C PHE A 151 -5.82 -10.54 -5.54
N SER A 152 -5.90 -11.36 -6.58
CA SER A 152 -6.74 -12.54 -6.59
C SER A 152 -5.90 -13.78 -6.85
N LEU A 153 -6.25 -14.86 -6.16
CA LEU A 153 -5.69 -16.19 -6.39
C LEU A 153 -6.54 -17.05 -7.33
N ASP A 154 -7.62 -16.50 -7.90
CA ASP A 154 -8.59 -17.27 -8.71
C ASP A 154 -7.94 -17.96 -9.92
N GLN A 155 -7.00 -17.28 -10.58
CA GLN A 155 -6.26 -17.86 -11.71
C GLN A 155 -5.45 -19.09 -11.27
N TYR A 156 -4.77 -19.02 -10.11
CA TYR A 156 -3.98 -20.13 -9.60
C TYR A 156 -4.85 -21.27 -9.08
N GLN A 157 -6.01 -20.96 -8.50
CA GLN A 157 -7.02 -21.98 -8.15
C GLN A 157 -7.48 -22.74 -9.39
N PHE A 158 -7.82 -22.01 -10.45
CA PHE A 158 -8.23 -22.62 -11.71
C PHE A 158 -7.12 -23.49 -12.31
N GLU A 159 -5.89 -22.97 -12.37
CA GLU A 159 -4.73 -23.71 -12.88
C GLU A 159 -4.41 -24.96 -12.04
N LEU A 160 -4.47 -24.84 -10.71
CA LEU A 160 -4.29 -25.98 -9.81
C LEU A 160 -5.33 -27.06 -10.09
N GLU A 161 -6.62 -26.71 -10.18
CA GLU A 161 -7.67 -27.69 -10.45
C GLU A 161 -7.54 -28.38 -11.80
N GLN A 162 -7.04 -27.67 -12.83
CA GLN A 162 -6.72 -28.30 -14.11
C GLN A 162 -5.61 -29.36 -13.97
N ILE A 163 -4.54 -29.04 -13.24
CA ILE A 163 -3.44 -29.97 -12.98
C ILE A 163 -3.90 -31.16 -12.12
N LEU A 164 -4.74 -30.91 -11.12
CA LEU A 164 -5.29 -31.97 -10.27
C LEU A 164 -6.23 -32.88 -11.06
N THR A 165 -7.01 -32.35 -12.00
CA THR A 165 -7.86 -33.14 -12.91
C THR A 165 -7.02 -34.03 -13.84
N GLU A 166 -5.90 -33.52 -14.36
CA GLU A 166 -4.91 -34.32 -15.09
C GLU A 166 -4.33 -35.43 -14.18
N GLY A 167 -3.99 -35.07 -12.94
CA GLY A 167 -3.51 -35.99 -11.91
C GLY A 167 -4.52 -37.10 -11.59
N GLU A 168 -5.81 -36.80 -11.52
CA GLU A 168 -6.89 -37.76 -11.29
C GLU A 168 -7.07 -38.70 -12.49
N THR A 169 -6.92 -38.21 -13.70
CA THR A 169 -6.89 -39.04 -14.92
C THR A 169 -5.69 -39.98 -14.89
N PHE A 170 -4.51 -39.49 -14.51
CA PHE A 170 -3.33 -40.32 -14.30
C PHE A 170 -3.59 -41.40 -13.24
N ARG A 171 -4.11 -41.01 -12.07
CA ARG A 171 -4.42 -41.91 -10.94
C ARG A 171 -5.44 -42.99 -11.32
N SER A 172 -6.50 -42.64 -12.04
CA SER A 172 -7.54 -43.60 -12.46
C SER A 172 -7.00 -44.61 -13.49
N SER A 173 -6.12 -44.17 -14.39
CA SER A 173 -5.49 -45.01 -15.42
C SER A 173 -4.52 -46.08 -14.90
N LEU A 174 -4.09 -45.99 -13.64
CA LEU A 174 -3.23 -46.99 -13.02
C LEU A 174 -3.95 -48.34 -12.96
N LYS A 175 -3.46 -49.31 -13.74
CA LYS A 175 -3.93 -50.69 -13.74
C LYS A 175 -3.31 -51.46 -12.55
N THR A 176 -4.05 -52.43 -12.03
CA THR A 176 -3.60 -53.31 -10.93
C THR A 176 -2.39 -54.17 -11.32
N THR A 177 -2.13 -54.32 -12.61
CA THR A 177 -1.06 -55.17 -13.16
C THR A 177 0.27 -54.42 -13.24
N MET A 178 1.19 -54.74 -12.33
CA MET A 178 2.66 -54.69 -12.54
C MET A 178 3.24 -53.39 -13.15
N THR A 179 2.86 -52.22 -12.67
CA THR A 179 3.74 -51.04 -12.84
C THR A 179 4.63 -50.94 -11.60
N GLU A 180 5.95 -50.88 -11.77
CA GLU A 180 6.84 -50.62 -10.63
C GLU A 180 6.38 -49.32 -9.94
N GLN A 181 6.07 -49.41 -8.65
CA GLN A 181 5.58 -48.28 -7.85
C GLN A 181 6.54 -47.09 -7.92
N SER A 182 7.84 -47.37 -7.98
CA SER A 182 8.90 -46.38 -8.19
C SER A 182 8.70 -45.57 -9.46
N ILE A 183 8.27 -46.19 -10.57
CA ILE A 183 8.02 -45.53 -11.85
C ILE A 183 6.76 -44.66 -11.75
N VAL A 184 5.69 -45.16 -11.12
CA VAL A 184 4.44 -44.39 -10.94
C VAL A 184 4.69 -43.14 -10.10
N VAL A 185 5.34 -43.31 -8.94
CA VAL A 185 5.68 -42.20 -8.04
C VAL A 185 6.63 -41.23 -8.75
N LYS A 186 7.66 -41.72 -9.45
CA LYS A 186 8.58 -40.86 -10.20
C LYS A 186 7.84 -40.03 -11.25
N LYS A 187 6.94 -40.64 -12.02
CA LYS A 187 6.15 -39.94 -13.05
C LYS A 187 5.17 -38.94 -12.47
N LEU A 188 4.47 -39.29 -11.38
CA LEU A 188 3.60 -38.38 -10.65
C LEU A 188 4.38 -37.13 -10.21
N TYR A 189 5.56 -37.33 -9.63
CA TYR A 189 6.36 -36.24 -9.07
C TYR A 189 7.02 -35.38 -10.14
N SER A 190 7.54 -35.99 -11.22
CA SER A 190 8.21 -35.26 -12.29
C SER A 190 7.23 -34.54 -13.23
N SER A 191 5.94 -34.89 -13.22
CA SER A 191 4.93 -34.31 -14.10
C SER A 191 3.94 -33.45 -13.32
N ILE A 192 3.09 -34.07 -12.49
CA ILE A 192 1.98 -33.40 -11.83
C ILE A 192 2.49 -32.51 -10.70
N ILE A 193 3.30 -33.06 -9.79
CA ILE A 193 3.78 -32.32 -8.62
C ILE A 193 4.74 -31.20 -9.01
N SER A 194 5.50 -31.37 -10.10
CA SER A 194 6.34 -30.28 -10.63
C SER A 194 5.48 -29.09 -11.05
N LYS A 195 4.42 -29.32 -11.85
CA LYS A 195 3.50 -28.25 -12.26
C LYS A 195 2.83 -27.57 -11.05
N ILE A 196 2.40 -28.34 -10.05
CA ILE A 196 1.79 -27.78 -8.84
C ILE A 196 2.77 -26.86 -8.11
N ARG A 197 4.05 -27.26 -7.96
CA ARG A 197 5.08 -26.40 -7.37
C ARG A 197 5.25 -25.11 -8.15
N ASP A 198 5.19 -25.18 -9.48
CA ASP A 198 5.31 -24.00 -10.33
C ASP A 198 4.14 -23.03 -10.10
N VAL A 199 2.90 -23.54 -9.96
CA VAL A 199 1.72 -22.71 -9.62
C VAL A 199 1.92 -21.98 -8.28
N PHE A 200 2.32 -22.68 -7.23
CA PHE A 200 2.57 -22.05 -5.93
C PHE A 200 3.76 -21.08 -5.96
N TYR A 201 4.79 -21.37 -6.74
CA TYR A 201 5.91 -20.46 -6.94
C TYR A 201 5.45 -19.14 -7.57
N GLN A 202 4.69 -19.21 -8.66
CA GLN A 202 4.17 -18.02 -9.33
C GLN A 202 3.21 -17.24 -8.43
N ALA A 203 2.29 -17.93 -7.75
CA ALA A 203 1.39 -17.28 -6.80
C ALA A 203 2.14 -16.55 -5.67
N ASN A 204 3.21 -17.14 -5.15
CA ASN A 204 4.05 -16.54 -4.13
C ASN A 204 4.81 -15.30 -4.64
N GLN A 205 5.35 -15.36 -5.86
CA GLN A 205 6.02 -14.22 -6.51
C GLN A 205 5.05 -13.06 -6.72
N ASP A 206 3.90 -13.32 -7.32
CA ASP A 206 2.90 -12.29 -7.60
C ASP A 206 2.33 -11.68 -6.31
N ALA A 207 2.12 -12.49 -5.26
CA ALA A 207 1.73 -11.99 -3.94
C ALA A 207 2.79 -11.05 -3.35
N THR A 208 4.06 -11.39 -3.50
CA THR A 208 5.19 -10.57 -3.03
C THR A 208 5.23 -9.24 -3.77
N GLU A 209 5.24 -9.27 -5.10
CA GLU A 209 5.28 -8.07 -5.95
C GLU A 209 4.07 -7.15 -5.73
N TRP A 210 2.89 -7.76 -5.60
CA TRP A 210 1.67 -7.02 -5.25
C TRP A 210 1.82 -6.34 -3.89
N SER A 211 2.26 -7.08 -2.86
CA SER A 211 2.36 -6.54 -1.50
C SER A 211 3.35 -5.37 -1.39
N ASP A 212 4.44 -5.41 -2.16
CA ASP A 212 5.45 -4.36 -2.20
C ASP A 212 4.95 -3.09 -2.89
N SER A 213 4.02 -3.23 -3.85
CA SER A 213 3.55 -2.13 -4.69
C SER A 213 2.25 -1.48 -4.24
N VAL A 214 1.36 -2.23 -3.58
CA VAL A 214 -0.04 -1.83 -3.33
C VAL A 214 -0.22 -0.57 -2.48
N LEU A 215 0.73 -0.26 -1.58
CA LEU A 215 0.71 0.94 -0.74
C LEU A 215 1.57 2.11 -1.29
N LEU A 216 2.35 1.90 -2.36
CA LEU A 216 3.23 2.93 -2.92
C LEU A 216 2.50 4.20 -3.37
N PRO A 217 1.29 4.15 -3.97
CA PRO A 217 0.56 5.36 -4.32
C PRO A 217 0.25 6.25 -3.10
N LEU A 218 -0.25 5.65 -2.01
CA LEU A 218 -0.51 6.37 -0.76
C LEU A 218 0.76 6.96 -0.16
N MET A 219 1.85 6.18 -0.14
CA MET A 219 3.16 6.66 0.34
C MET A 219 3.64 7.89 -0.43
N ARG A 220 3.53 7.87 -1.76
CA ARG A 220 3.93 9.00 -2.61
C ARG A 220 3.10 10.25 -2.33
N GLN A 221 1.78 10.10 -2.21
CA GLN A 221 0.90 11.25 -1.95
C GLN A 221 1.12 11.86 -0.57
N ILE A 222 1.26 11.04 0.47
CA ILE A 222 1.57 11.52 1.83
C ILE A 222 2.89 12.31 1.81
N LYS A 223 3.91 11.80 1.11
CA LYS A 223 5.20 12.49 0.98
C LYS A 223 5.09 13.80 0.20
N GLU A 224 4.28 13.86 -0.85
CA GLU A 224 4.09 15.08 -1.62
C GLU A 224 3.33 16.14 -0.81
N HIS A 225 2.25 15.75 -0.12
CA HIS A 225 1.50 16.63 0.77
C HIS A 225 2.38 17.19 1.91
N LYS A 226 3.32 16.38 2.44
CA LYS A 226 4.37 16.83 3.37
C LYS A 226 5.13 18.03 2.82
N LYS A 227 5.71 17.82 1.63
CA LYS A 227 6.61 18.76 0.98
C LYS A 227 5.91 20.07 0.68
N GLN A 228 4.65 20.00 0.23
CA GLN A 228 3.82 21.18 -0.03
C GLN A 228 3.53 21.97 1.26
N THR A 229 3.19 21.28 2.34
CA THR A 229 2.91 21.92 3.64
C THR A 229 4.17 22.58 4.23
N GLU A 230 5.31 21.88 4.19
CA GLU A 230 6.59 22.40 4.67
C GLU A 230 7.07 23.61 3.84
N SER A 231 6.89 23.55 2.51
CA SER A 231 7.21 24.65 1.60
C SER A 231 6.37 25.90 1.88
N ARG A 232 5.05 25.74 2.07
CA ARG A 232 4.14 26.84 2.43
C ARG A 232 4.53 27.48 3.76
N LEU A 233 4.83 26.68 4.78
CA LEU A 233 5.26 27.20 6.08
C LEU A 233 6.57 28.00 5.98
N HIS A 234 7.54 27.49 5.22
CA HIS A 234 8.80 28.18 5.00
C HIS A 234 8.61 29.51 4.24
N MET A 235 7.73 29.54 3.24
CA MET A 235 7.36 30.78 2.53
C MET A 235 6.73 31.80 3.47
N LEU A 236 5.73 31.39 4.27
CA LEU A 236 5.05 32.28 5.22
C LEU A 236 6.01 32.85 6.27
N ARG A 237 6.95 32.04 6.78
CA ARG A 237 8.01 32.50 7.68
C ARG A 237 8.90 33.56 7.03
N LYS A 238 9.27 33.40 5.76
CA LYS A 238 10.07 34.39 5.02
C LYS A 238 9.33 35.72 4.86
N ILE A 239 8.05 35.67 4.49
CA ILE A 239 7.21 36.87 4.30
C ILE A 239 7.02 37.58 5.65
N SER A 240 6.66 36.86 6.71
CA SER A 240 6.52 37.40 8.07
C SER A 240 7.80 38.11 8.54
N ASN A 241 8.97 37.49 8.36
CA ASN A 241 10.25 38.06 8.73
C ASN A 241 10.64 39.29 7.90
N SER A 242 10.12 39.44 6.68
CA SER A 242 10.34 40.60 5.82
C SER A 242 9.47 41.78 6.23
N ASN A 243 8.17 41.53 6.46
CA ASN A 243 7.21 42.56 6.85
C ASN A 243 7.51 43.12 8.25
N ARG A 244 7.94 42.27 9.19
CA ARG A 244 8.34 42.69 10.54
C ARG A 244 9.59 43.58 10.59
N ARG A 245 10.33 43.70 9.48
CA ARG A 245 11.45 44.66 9.34
C ARG A 245 11.01 46.01 8.77
N HIS A 246 9.79 46.10 8.24
CA HIS A 246 9.25 47.29 7.58
C HIS A 246 8.14 47.98 8.40
N CYS A 247 7.56 47.30 9.38
CA CYS A 247 6.72 47.90 10.43
C CYS A 247 7.53 48.49 11.59
#